data_AF-A0A5C8ZY46-F1
#
_entry.id   AF-A0A5C8ZY46-F1
#
_cell.length_a   1.000
_cell.length_b   1.000
_cell.length_c   1.000
_cell.angle_alpha   90.00
_cell.angle_beta   90.00
_cell.angle_gamma   90.00
#
_symmetry.space_group_name_H-M   'P 1'
#
loop_
_entity.id
_entity.type
_entity.pdbx_description
1 polymer ?
#
loop_
_entity_poly.entity_id
_entity_poly.type
_entity_poly.pdbx_seq_one_letter_code
_entity_poly.pdbx_strand_id
1 'polypeptide(L)'
;MKYIIKFFSEIAIKSKPVRRRFVDKLAENLRAVLKEVDPEVRVQRHWDKLEVETGVGPAQQRRMVEALRSVSGITYVLEVQSHPLGDLDDIVEKVLPVYGERLAGRTFAVRCKRNGDHDFTSVEVERKVGGALLARTGAAGVRLKDPEVTVDIEISKHTLYVVGERHRGIGGYPVGSVGPVLSLISGGFDSPVASYLTMKRGMRTHFLFFNLGGRDHEIGVKEVALYLWQKFGCNQRVLFISVPFEEVVAELLSRVKDSQMGVILKRMMLRVADRIAADLEIDALVTGECVAQVSSQTLRNLSVIDEVSERLVLRPLIATDKEDIVRMATEIGTRDFAASMPEYCGVISVNPTTRARLERVRAEEERFDLAILDRAIASARQTRIDRLTDEELDNVEVEVLSVPLAGATIIDIRHPDEEELAPLQVSAEVAKIPFYQLHARAAELPRDRTYMLYCGKGVMSRLHASHLLAEGMLTVKVYAP
;
A
#
# COMPACT_ATOMS: atom_id res chain seq x y z
N MET A 1 15.32 -19.58 5.85
CA MET A 1 14.53 -19.64 4.60
C MET A 1 15.16 -18.75 3.54
N LYS A 2 15.08 -19.10 2.27
CA LYS A 2 15.58 -18.29 1.15
C LYS A 2 14.44 -17.95 0.21
N TYR A 3 14.41 -16.71 -0.28
CA TYR A 3 13.48 -16.25 -1.30
C TYR A 3 14.23 -15.72 -2.51
N ILE A 4 13.79 -16.10 -3.69
CA ILE A 4 14.29 -15.56 -4.96
C ILE A 4 13.26 -14.59 -5.52
N ILE A 5 13.70 -13.35 -5.71
CA ILE A 5 12.87 -12.26 -6.21
C ILE A 5 13.05 -12.15 -7.71
N LYS A 6 11.96 -12.38 -8.45
CA LYS A 6 11.90 -12.22 -9.90
C LYS A 6 11.37 -10.83 -10.22
N PHE A 7 12.18 -10.06 -10.94
CA PHE A 7 11.88 -8.68 -11.31
C PHE A 7 10.65 -8.58 -12.19
N PHE A 8 10.00 -7.42 -12.16
CA PHE A 8 9.02 -7.03 -13.16
C PHE A 8 9.61 -7.10 -14.57
N SER A 9 8.86 -7.67 -15.52
CA SER A 9 9.35 -7.93 -16.89
C SER A 9 9.84 -6.65 -17.58
N GLU A 10 9.17 -5.51 -17.33
CA GLU A 10 9.61 -4.22 -17.88
C GLU A 10 10.95 -3.73 -17.31
N ILE A 11 11.38 -4.20 -16.13
CA ILE A 11 12.71 -3.89 -15.58
C ILE A 11 13.79 -4.66 -16.37
N ALA A 12 13.49 -5.90 -16.77
CA ALA A 12 14.44 -6.78 -17.46
C ALA A 12 14.79 -6.28 -18.87
N ILE A 13 13.88 -5.59 -19.55
CA ILE A 13 14.09 -5.04 -20.91
C ILE A 13 14.82 -3.69 -20.92
N LYS A 14 15.11 -3.08 -19.76
CA LYS A 14 15.82 -1.80 -19.70
C LYS A 14 17.31 -1.96 -20.06
N SER A 15 17.92 -0.87 -20.53
CA SER A 15 19.37 -0.82 -20.73
C SER A 15 20.12 -1.17 -19.44
N LYS A 16 21.31 -1.77 -19.56
CA LYS A 16 22.13 -2.18 -18.40
C LYS A 16 22.23 -1.12 -17.28
N PRO A 17 22.53 0.17 -17.55
CA PRO A 17 22.63 1.18 -16.49
C PRO A 17 21.27 1.46 -15.80
N VAL A 18 20.19 1.55 -16.58
CA VAL A 18 18.84 1.80 -16.03
C VAL A 18 18.35 0.60 -15.21
N ARG A 19 18.55 -0.61 -15.73
CA ARG A 19 18.24 -1.86 -15.01
C ARG A 19 19.00 -1.94 -13.69
N ARG A 20 20.30 -1.61 -13.68
CA ARG A 20 21.10 -1.57 -12.45
C ARG A 20 20.50 -0.59 -11.44
N ARG A 21 20.18 0.63 -11.84
CA ARG A 21 19.54 1.63 -10.95
C ARG A 21 18.23 1.11 -10.34
N PHE A 22 17.38 0.45 -11.13
CA PHE A 22 16.13 -0.13 -10.62
C PHE A 22 16.37 -1.29 -9.67
N VAL A 23 17.23 -2.25 -10.01
CA VAL A 23 17.58 -3.37 -9.12
C VAL A 23 18.20 -2.83 -7.83
N ASP A 24 18.98 -1.75 -7.93
CA ASP A 24 19.61 -1.14 -6.78
C ASP A 24 18.57 -0.55 -5.82
N LYS A 25 17.62 0.21 -6.34
CA LYS A 25 16.50 0.76 -5.56
C LYS A 25 15.58 -0.33 -5.01
N LEU A 26 15.31 -1.39 -5.78
CA LEU A 26 14.51 -2.52 -5.30
C LEU A 26 15.14 -3.18 -4.07
N ALA A 27 16.45 -3.42 -4.10
CA ALA A 27 17.14 -4.01 -2.96
C ALA A 27 17.17 -3.07 -1.74
N GLU A 28 17.20 -1.76 -1.94
CA GLU A 28 17.04 -0.78 -0.85
C GLU A 28 15.64 -0.86 -0.23
N ASN A 29 14.59 -0.83 -1.07
CA ASN A 29 13.20 -0.94 -0.63
C ASN A 29 12.94 -2.25 0.14
N LEU A 30 13.45 -3.37 -0.38
CA LEU A 30 13.39 -4.66 0.30
C LEU A 30 14.05 -4.60 1.68
N ARG A 31 15.28 -4.06 1.79
CA ARG A 31 15.93 -3.94 3.11
C ARG A 31 15.12 -3.03 4.06
N ALA A 32 14.55 -1.94 3.56
CA ALA A 32 13.79 -1.01 4.38
C ALA A 32 12.52 -1.64 4.96
N VAL A 33 11.81 -2.46 4.18
CA VAL A 33 10.57 -3.12 4.61
C VAL A 33 10.85 -4.38 5.43
N LEU A 34 11.76 -5.25 4.97
CA LEU A 34 11.94 -6.57 5.56
C LEU A 34 12.66 -6.53 6.91
N LYS A 35 13.44 -5.47 7.20
CA LYS A 35 14.07 -5.29 8.51
C LYS A 35 13.08 -5.13 9.66
N GLU A 36 11.84 -4.75 9.37
CA GLU A 36 10.76 -4.69 10.36
C GLU A 36 10.24 -6.08 10.75
N VAL A 37 10.48 -7.09 9.91
CA VAL A 37 10.11 -8.49 10.16
C VAL A 37 11.31 -9.28 10.69
N ASP A 38 12.49 -9.05 10.13
CA ASP A 38 13.74 -9.70 10.50
C ASP A 38 14.90 -8.69 10.45
N PRO A 39 15.39 -8.20 11.61
CA PRO A 39 16.51 -7.27 11.67
C PRO A 39 17.81 -7.80 11.02
N GLU A 40 17.97 -9.12 10.95
CA GLU A 40 19.15 -9.80 10.40
C GLU A 40 18.99 -10.21 8.93
N VAL A 41 17.88 -9.83 8.27
CA VAL A 41 17.59 -10.17 6.88
C VAL A 41 18.71 -9.74 5.94
N ARG A 42 19.11 -10.65 5.05
CA ARG A 42 20.16 -10.39 4.05
C ARG A 42 19.55 -10.32 2.66
N VAL A 43 19.75 -9.19 1.97
CA VAL A 43 19.34 -8.99 0.58
C VAL A 43 20.58 -8.93 -0.31
N GLN A 44 20.82 -10.02 -1.04
CA GLN A 44 21.96 -10.22 -1.94
C GLN A 44 21.57 -9.95 -3.39
N ARG A 45 22.49 -9.34 -4.14
CA ARG A 45 22.29 -9.03 -5.56
C ARG A 45 23.01 -10.04 -6.43
N HIS A 46 22.29 -10.62 -7.38
CA HIS A 46 22.85 -11.42 -8.46
C HIS A 46 22.55 -10.77 -9.81
N TRP A 47 23.15 -11.30 -10.87
CA TRP A 47 23.01 -10.74 -12.23
C TRP A 47 21.56 -10.68 -12.73
N ASP A 48 20.74 -11.67 -12.37
CA ASP A 48 19.38 -11.87 -12.90
C ASP A 48 18.29 -11.90 -11.82
N LYS A 49 18.66 -11.86 -10.54
CA LYS A 49 17.75 -12.00 -9.40
C LYS A 49 18.24 -11.23 -8.17
N LEU A 50 17.32 -10.93 -7.25
CA LEU A 50 17.67 -10.65 -5.86
C LEU A 50 17.38 -11.89 -5.04
N GLU A 51 18.21 -12.12 -4.05
CA GLU A 51 18.05 -13.19 -3.09
C GLU A 51 17.84 -12.58 -1.70
N VAL A 52 16.86 -13.11 -0.98
CA VAL A 52 16.54 -12.70 0.39
C VAL A 52 16.72 -13.92 1.28
N GLU A 53 17.58 -13.81 2.28
CA GLU A 53 17.81 -14.84 3.29
C GLU A 53 17.34 -14.33 4.64
N THR A 54 16.58 -15.16 5.35
CA THR A 54 16.01 -14.85 6.67
C THR A 54 16.05 -16.06 7.59
N GLY A 55 16.30 -15.81 8.88
CA GLY A 55 16.34 -16.82 9.93
C GLY A 55 15.00 -17.04 10.65
N VAL A 56 13.94 -16.33 10.25
CA VAL A 56 12.69 -16.29 11.04
C VAL A 56 11.91 -17.59 11.05
N GLY A 57 11.23 -17.83 12.17
CA GLY A 57 10.34 -18.98 12.37
C GLY A 57 9.03 -18.92 11.57
N PRO A 58 8.21 -19.98 11.61
CA PRO A 58 7.02 -20.13 10.75
C PRO A 58 6.00 -18.99 10.87
N ALA A 59 5.79 -18.43 12.07
CA ALA A 59 4.84 -17.33 12.27
C ALA A 59 5.24 -16.07 11.49
N GLN A 60 6.52 -15.69 11.53
CA GLN A 60 7.07 -14.53 10.84
C GLN A 60 7.31 -14.77 9.35
N GLN A 61 7.39 -16.03 8.89
CA GLN A 61 7.53 -16.34 7.46
C GLN A 61 6.33 -15.83 6.64
N ARG A 62 5.10 -15.95 7.16
CA ARG A 62 3.90 -15.41 6.49
C ARG A 62 3.98 -13.90 6.34
N ARG A 63 4.41 -13.19 7.39
CA ARG A 63 4.65 -11.74 7.36
C ARG A 63 5.74 -11.35 6.36
N MET A 64 6.82 -12.13 6.30
CA MET A 64 7.91 -11.92 5.35
C MET A 64 7.41 -12.05 3.90
N VAL A 65 6.63 -13.09 3.60
CA VAL A 65 6.04 -13.28 2.26
C VAL A 65 5.11 -12.12 1.91
N GLU A 66 4.22 -11.69 2.81
CA GLU A 66 3.29 -10.60 2.53
C GLU A 66 4.01 -9.25 2.33
N ALA A 67 5.03 -8.97 3.14
CA ALA A 67 5.90 -7.82 2.96
C ALA A 67 6.61 -7.84 1.60
N LEU A 68 7.13 -9.00 1.18
CA LEU A 68 7.75 -9.18 -0.13
C LEU A 68 6.74 -8.96 -1.27
N ARG A 69 5.50 -9.43 -1.12
CA ARG A 69 4.45 -9.30 -2.16
C ARG A 69 4.01 -7.86 -2.37
N SER A 70 4.05 -7.06 -1.30
CA SER A 70 3.63 -5.64 -1.30
C SER A 70 4.69 -4.69 -1.87
N VAL A 71 5.93 -5.15 -2.11
CA VAL A 71 7.00 -4.31 -2.67
C VAL A 71 6.90 -4.23 -4.21
N SER A 72 6.77 -3.01 -4.73
CA SER A 72 6.74 -2.78 -6.17
C SER A 72 8.09 -3.04 -6.84
N GLY A 73 8.07 -3.58 -8.05
CA GLY A 73 9.24 -4.06 -8.80
C GLY A 73 9.32 -5.58 -8.89
N ILE A 74 8.40 -6.32 -8.26
CA ILE A 74 8.45 -7.78 -8.10
C ILE A 74 7.31 -8.44 -8.87
N THR A 75 7.63 -9.33 -9.80
CA THR A 75 6.61 -10.18 -10.45
C THR A 75 6.28 -11.38 -9.57
N TYR A 76 7.31 -12.07 -9.09
CA TYR A 76 7.17 -13.28 -8.29
C TYR A 76 8.21 -13.33 -7.18
N VAL A 77 7.77 -13.83 -6.04
CA VAL A 77 8.60 -14.24 -4.91
C VAL A 77 8.57 -15.77 -4.91
N LEU A 78 9.73 -16.38 -5.07
CA LEU A 78 9.87 -17.83 -5.05
C LEU A 78 10.45 -18.25 -3.71
N GLU A 79 9.75 -19.13 -3.01
CA GLU A 79 10.29 -19.81 -1.84
C GLU A 79 11.32 -20.83 -2.30
N VAL A 80 12.49 -20.86 -1.65
CA VAL A 80 13.55 -21.79 -2.02
C VAL A 80 14.12 -22.44 -0.76
N GLN A 81 14.07 -23.76 -0.74
CA GLN A 81 14.80 -24.55 0.24
C GLN A 81 16.19 -24.85 -0.30
N SER A 82 17.21 -24.63 0.54
CA SER A 82 18.62 -24.85 0.20
C SER A 82 19.16 -25.98 1.05
N HIS A 83 19.75 -26.99 0.41
CA HIS A 83 20.30 -28.16 1.07
C HIS A 83 21.70 -28.47 0.52
N PRO A 84 22.61 -29.06 1.31
CA PRO A 84 23.79 -29.70 0.75
C PRO A 84 23.40 -30.72 -0.32
N LEU A 85 24.17 -30.78 -1.41
CA LEU A 85 23.93 -31.76 -2.46
C LEU A 85 24.33 -33.16 -1.97
N GLY A 86 23.37 -34.07 -1.93
CA GLY A 86 23.61 -35.51 -1.74
C GLY A 86 23.49 -36.28 -3.04
N ASP A 87 23.24 -37.58 -2.93
CA ASP A 87 22.96 -38.44 -4.08
C ASP A 87 21.51 -38.24 -4.61
N LEU A 88 21.16 -39.00 -5.65
CA LEU A 88 19.85 -38.90 -6.27
C LEU A 88 18.69 -39.31 -5.34
N ASP A 89 18.93 -40.19 -4.37
CA ASP A 89 17.90 -40.62 -3.40
C ASP A 89 17.70 -39.55 -2.32
N ASP A 90 18.77 -38.90 -1.86
CA ASP A 90 18.70 -37.75 -0.96
C ASP A 90 17.96 -36.56 -1.61
N ILE A 91 18.17 -36.30 -2.91
CA ILE A 91 17.40 -35.29 -3.64
C ILE A 91 15.90 -35.62 -3.60
N VAL A 92 15.52 -36.89 -3.77
CA VAL A 92 14.11 -37.32 -3.71
C VAL A 92 13.50 -37.02 -2.33
N GLU A 93 14.18 -37.40 -1.25
CA GLU A 93 13.69 -37.18 0.11
C GLU A 93 13.55 -35.69 0.45
N LYS A 94 14.39 -34.83 -0.14
CA LYS A 94 14.30 -33.37 0.03
C LYS A 94 13.20 -32.73 -0.81
N VAL A 95 12.89 -33.25 -1.99
CA VAL A 95 11.86 -32.70 -2.90
C VAL A 95 10.45 -33.14 -2.49
N LEU A 96 10.29 -34.38 -2.00
CA LEU A 96 9.00 -34.95 -1.63
C LEU A 96 8.18 -34.09 -0.65
N PRO A 97 8.71 -33.61 0.50
CA PRO A 97 7.91 -32.81 1.44
C PRO A 97 7.50 -31.45 0.87
N VAL A 98 8.20 -30.94 -0.15
CA VAL A 98 7.91 -29.63 -0.75
C VAL A 98 6.76 -29.70 -1.76
N TYR A 99 6.61 -30.84 -2.44
CA TYR A 99 5.66 -31.01 -3.54
C TYR A 99 4.58 -32.06 -3.29
N GLY A 100 4.74 -32.93 -2.29
CA GLY A 100 3.89 -34.11 -2.10
C GLY A 100 2.39 -33.80 -2.13
N GLU A 101 1.94 -32.88 -1.28
CA GLU A 101 0.53 -32.47 -1.22
C GLU A 101 0.05 -31.76 -2.48
N ARG A 102 0.94 -31.01 -3.15
CA ARG A 102 0.61 -30.21 -4.35
C ARG A 102 0.40 -31.06 -5.59
N LEU A 103 0.93 -32.29 -5.60
CA LEU A 103 0.88 -33.19 -6.74
C LEU A 103 -0.35 -34.10 -6.74
N ALA A 104 -0.98 -34.32 -5.58
CA ALA A 104 -2.14 -35.21 -5.46
C ALA A 104 -3.24 -34.85 -6.47
N GLY A 105 -3.63 -35.81 -7.32
CA GLY A 105 -4.66 -35.65 -8.34
C GLY A 105 -4.31 -34.72 -9.51
N ARG A 106 -3.06 -34.22 -9.61
CA ARG A 106 -2.62 -33.30 -10.65
C ARG A 106 -1.54 -33.90 -11.55
N THR A 107 -1.45 -33.39 -12.77
CA THR A 107 -0.35 -33.69 -13.68
C THR A 107 0.87 -32.82 -13.41
N PHE A 108 2.07 -33.38 -13.58
CA PHE A 108 3.29 -32.63 -13.29
C PHE A 108 4.46 -32.90 -14.23
N ALA A 109 5.45 -32.02 -14.21
CA ALA A 109 6.75 -32.24 -14.83
C ALA A 109 7.87 -31.82 -13.86
N VAL A 110 8.95 -32.61 -13.81
CA VAL A 110 10.18 -32.22 -13.12
C VAL A 110 11.07 -31.46 -14.10
N ARG A 111 11.66 -30.36 -13.63
CA ARG A 111 12.61 -29.52 -14.38
C ARG A 111 13.84 -29.31 -13.52
N CYS A 112 14.98 -29.83 -13.98
CA CYS A 112 16.25 -29.70 -13.27
C CYS A 112 17.23 -28.82 -14.07
N LYS A 113 17.68 -27.73 -13.46
CA LYS A 113 18.82 -26.93 -13.96
C LYS A 113 20.07 -27.29 -13.18
N ARG A 114 21.17 -27.56 -13.89
CA ARG A 114 22.44 -27.96 -13.29
C ARG A 114 23.56 -27.02 -13.71
N ASN A 115 24.38 -26.61 -12.75
CA ASN A 115 25.59 -25.82 -12.97
C ASN A 115 26.75 -26.38 -12.13
N GLY A 116 27.84 -26.79 -12.75
CA GLY A 116 28.99 -27.45 -12.10
C GLY A 116 29.20 -28.90 -12.56
N ASP A 117 30.19 -29.58 -11.99
CA ASP A 117 30.57 -30.95 -12.36
C ASP A 117 29.94 -31.99 -11.43
N HIS A 118 29.31 -33.03 -12.00
CA HIS A 118 28.47 -33.99 -11.28
C HIS A 118 28.43 -35.32 -12.03
N ASP A 119 28.34 -36.43 -11.28
CA ASP A 119 28.27 -37.80 -11.82
C ASP A 119 26.90 -38.16 -12.43
N PHE A 120 25.97 -37.20 -12.47
CA PHE A 120 24.64 -37.37 -13.04
C PHE A 120 24.23 -36.17 -13.90
N THR A 121 23.34 -36.44 -14.84
CA THR A 121 22.73 -35.47 -15.74
C THR A 121 21.43 -34.91 -15.15
N SER A 122 21.01 -33.73 -15.64
CA SER A 122 19.71 -33.15 -15.27
C SER A 122 18.55 -34.09 -15.61
N VAL A 123 18.66 -34.85 -16.71
CA VAL A 123 17.64 -35.79 -17.16
C VAL A 123 17.53 -36.99 -16.21
N GLU A 124 18.65 -37.48 -15.66
CA GLU A 124 18.64 -38.55 -14.65
C GLU A 124 17.98 -38.08 -13.35
N VAL A 125 18.26 -36.86 -12.91
CA VAL A 125 17.57 -36.24 -11.76
C VAL A 125 16.07 -36.14 -12.04
N GLU A 126 15.67 -35.60 -13.20
CA GLU A 126 14.26 -35.47 -13.58
C GLU A 126 13.52 -36.81 -13.60
N ARG A 127 14.16 -37.86 -14.14
CA ARG A 127 13.59 -39.21 -14.19
C ARG A 127 13.46 -39.83 -12.81
N LYS A 128 14.52 -39.79 -12.00
CA LYS A 128 14.54 -40.40 -10.66
C LYS A 128 13.52 -39.71 -9.75
N VAL A 129 13.56 -38.38 -9.69
CA VAL A 129 12.64 -37.59 -8.89
C VAL A 129 11.21 -37.73 -9.40
N GLY A 130 11.00 -37.67 -10.72
CA GLY A 130 9.68 -37.85 -11.31
C GLY A 130 9.06 -39.22 -11.02
N GLY A 131 9.85 -40.29 -11.10
CA GLY A 131 9.40 -41.64 -10.76
C GLY A 131 9.02 -41.78 -9.28
N ALA A 132 9.84 -41.25 -8.38
CA ALA A 132 9.56 -41.29 -6.95
C ALA A 132 8.33 -40.47 -6.56
N LEU A 133 8.17 -39.27 -7.13
CA LEU A 133 7.00 -38.43 -6.89
C LEU A 133 5.73 -39.10 -7.41
N LEU A 134 5.74 -39.67 -8.62
CA LEU A 134 4.59 -40.37 -9.18
C LEU A 134 4.15 -41.54 -8.28
N ALA A 135 5.11 -42.30 -7.73
CA ALA A 135 4.82 -43.43 -6.87
C ALA A 135 4.30 -43.07 -5.47
N ARG A 136 4.69 -41.90 -4.93
CA ARG A 136 4.50 -41.56 -3.50
C ARG A 136 3.49 -40.45 -3.22
N THR A 137 2.99 -39.74 -4.23
CA THR A 137 2.20 -38.50 -4.03
C THR A 137 0.75 -38.56 -4.53
N GLY A 138 0.34 -39.69 -5.15
CA GLY A 138 -1.00 -39.81 -5.73
C GLY A 138 -1.22 -38.87 -6.92
N ALA A 139 -0.15 -38.48 -7.62
CA ALA A 139 -0.23 -37.64 -8.81
C ALA A 139 -1.03 -38.32 -9.93
N ALA A 140 -1.77 -37.53 -10.72
CA ALA A 140 -2.56 -38.06 -11.84
C ALA A 140 -1.69 -38.56 -13.00
N GLY A 141 -0.45 -38.06 -13.11
CA GLY A 141 0.51 -38.53 -14.10
C GLY A 141 1.60 -37.50 -14.42
N VAL A 142 2.59 -37.93 -15.20
CA VAL A 142 3.64 -37.05 -15.71
C VAL A 142 3.23 -36.48 -17.06
N ARG A 143 3.24 -35.14 -17.19
CA ARG A 143 2.90 -34.41 -18.42
C ARG A 143 4.01 -33.41 -18.74
N LEU A 144 4.79 -33.66 -19.79
CA LEU A 144 5.93 -32.80 -20.14
C LEU A 144 5.54 -31.47 -20.79
N LYS A 145 4.32 -31.33 -21.29
CA LYS A 145 3.83 -30.13 -21.98
C LYS A 145 2.60 -29.61 -21.26
N ASP A 146 2.65 -28.37 -20.80
CA ASP A 146 1.57 -27.74 -20.01
C ASP A 146 1.12 -28.57 -18.78
N PRO A 147 2.04 -28.88 -17.85
CA PRO A 147 1.68 -29.53 -16.59
C PRO A 147 0.93 -28.58 -15.66
N GLU A 148 0.02 -29.12 -14.84
CA GLU A 148 -0.63 -28.33 -13.78
C GLU A 148 0.37 -27.91 -12.68
N VAL A 149 1.39 -28.73 -12.43
CA VAL A 149 2.47 -28.43 -11.47
C VAL A 149 3.84 -28.65 -12.12
N THR A 150 4.72 -27.66 -12.01
CA THR A 150 6.14 -27.82 -12.36
C THR A 150 6.95 -27.97 -11.09
N VAL A 151 7.73 -29.04 -10.98
CA VAL A 151 8.69 -29.30 -9.89
C VAL A 151 10.04 -28.75 -10.34
N ASP A 152 10.37 -27.55 -9.87
CA ASP A 152 11.60 -26.85 -10.25
C ASP A 152 12.73 -27.12 -9.25
N ILE A 153 13.83 -27.70 -9.77
CA ILE A 153 15.04 -28.04 -9.04
C ILE A 153 16.23 -27.33 -9.69
N GLU A 154 17.09 -26.73 -8.88
CA GLU A 154 18.36 -26.15 -9.33
C GLU A 154 19.51 -26.74 -8.51
N ILE A 155 20.48 -27.35 -9.20
CA ILE A 155 21.71 -27.87 -8.59
C ILE A 155 22.85 -26.97 -9.03
N SER A 156 23.52 -26.34 -8.07
CA SER A 156 24.66 -25.47 -8.34
C SER A 156 25.82 -25.85 -7.44
N LYS A 157 26.89 -26.38 -8.04
CA LYS A 157 28.05 -26.94 -7.33
C LYS A 157 27.57 -27.95 -6.29
N HIS A 158 27.89 -27.77 -5.01
CA HIS A 158 27.52 -28.70 -3.93
C HIS A 158 26.21 -28.32 -3.21
N THR A 159 25.29 -27.63 -3.87
CA THR A 159 24.04 -27.17 -3.26
C THR A 159 22.83 -27.50 -4.13
N LEU A 160 21.82 -28.11 -3.50
CA LEU A 160 20.50 -28.38 -4.04
C LEU A 160 19.55 -27.24 -3.63
N TYR A 161 18.91 -26.63 -4.61
CA TYR A 161 17.81 -25.69 -4.43
C TYR A 161 16.51 -26.32 -4.91
N VAL A 162 15.52 -26.40 -4.02
CA VAL A 162 14.17 -26.84 -4.36
C VAL A 162 13.27 -25.61 -4.30
N VAL A 163 12.70 -25.24 -5.44
CA VAL A 163 11.72 -24.14 -5.49
C VAL A 163 10.42 -24.65 -4.89
N GLY A 164 9.90 -23.98 -3.87
CA GLY A 164 8.65 -24.31 -3.20
C GLY A 164 7.48 -23.53 -3.79
N GLU A 165 6.81 -22.75 -2.93
CA GLU A 165 5.69 -21.91 -3.35
C GLU A 165 6.13 -20.71 -4.19
N ARG A 166 5.21 -20.26 -5.04
CA ARG A 166 5.38 -19.09 -5.90
C ARG A 166 4.30 -18.08 -5.58
N HIS A 167 4.72 -16.96 -5.02
CA HIS A 167 3.83 -15.86 -4.67
C HIS A 167 3.89 -14.77 -5.73
N ARG A 168 2.73 -14.29 -6.15
CA ARG A 168 2.64 -13.15 -7.08
C ARG A 168 2.89 -11.85 -6.31
N GLY A 169 3.82 -11.04 -6.80
CA GLY A 169 4.04 -9.67 -6.33
C GLY A 169 3.19 -8.67 -7.12
N ILE A 170 3.17 -7.42 -6.67
CA ILE A 170 2.34 -6.37 -7.29
C ILE A 170 2.86 -5.87 -8.65
N GLY A 171 4.06 -6.29 -9.09
CA GLY A 171 4.70 -5.82 -10.32
C GLY A 171 5.17 -4.37 -10.22
N GLY A 172 5.25 -3.68 -11.37
CA GLY A 172 5.58 -2.25 -11.39
C GLY A 172 7.06 -1.93 -11.23
N TYR A 173 7.38 -0.71 -10.77
CA TYR A 173 8.76 -0.26 -10.58
C TYR A 173 9.05 0.03 -9.10
N PRO A 174 10.30 -0.13 -8.63
CA PRO A 174 10.66 0.15 -7.25
C PRO A 174 10.29 1.59 -6.86
N VAL A 175 9.56 1.77 -5.76
CA VAL A 175 9.17 3.08 -5.23
C VAL A 175 10.39 3.97 -5.05
N GLY A 176 10.30 5.23 -5.49
CA GLY A 176 11.40 6.20 -5.47
C GLY A 176 12.42 6.03 -6.60
N SER A 177 12.15 5.17 -7.58
CA SER A 177 12.97 5.06 -8.80
C SER A 177 12.51 6.00 -9.93
N VAL A 178 11.29 6.54 -9.80
CA VAL A 178 10.69 7.58 -10.65
C VAL A 178 10.52 8.85 -9.80
N GLY A 179 10.44 10.01 -10.46
CA GLY A 179 10.31 11.32 -9.81
C GLY A 179 9.13 11.41 -8.85
N PRO A 180 9.13 12.44 -7.98
CA PRO A 180 8.05 12.67 -7.03
C PRO A 180 6.76 13.10 -7.74
N VAL A 181 5.64 12.82 -7.10
CA VAL A 181 4.32 13.30 -7.49
C VAL A 181 3.56 13.79 -6.26
N LEU A 182 2.66 14.74 -6.43
CA LEU A 182 1.78 15.24 -5.37
C LEU A 182 0.35 14.72 -5.60
N SER A 183 -0.05 13.74 -4.78
CA SER A 183 -1.37 13.10 -4.90
C SER A 183 -2.41 13.80 -4.06
N LEU A 184 -3.46 14.27 -4.71
CA LEU A 184 -4.64 14.84 -4.06
C LEU A 184 -5.44 13.69 -3.44
N ILE A 185 -5.20 13.45 -2.16
CA ILE A 185 -5.80 12.36 -1.40
C ILE A 185 -7.09 12.85 -0.71
N SER A 186 -8.08 11.97 -0.66
CA SER A 186 -9.38 12.20 -0.02
C SER A 186 -9.85 10.93 0.68
N GLY A 187 -10.92 11.02 1.47
CA GLY A 187 -11.51 9.86 2.12
C GLY A 187 -12.25 8.88 1.20
N GLY A 188 -12.50 9.22 -0.07
CA GLY A 188 -13.23 8.35 -1.02
C GLY A 188 -12.43 7.16 -1.56
N PHE A 189 -13.06 6.35 -2.42
CA PHE A 189 -12.45 5.15 -3.02
C PHE A 189 -11.33 5.46 -4.03
N ASP A 190 -11.51 6.54 -4.80
CA ASP A 190 -10.76 6.72 -6.05
C ASP A 190 -9.33 7.22 -5.81
N SER A 191 -9.12 8.21 -4.93
CA SER A 191 -7.80 8.81 -4.71
C SER A 191 -6.80 7.91 -3.96
N PRO A 192 -7.21 7.03 -3.01
CA PRO A 192 -6.31 5.98 -2.49
C PRO A 192 -5.84 5.02 -3.58
N VAL A 193 -6.74 4.61 -4.48
CA VAL A 193 -6.40 3.71 -5.60
C VAL A 193 -5.45 4.41 -6.58
N ALA A 194 -5.72 5.67 -6.95
CA ALA A 194 -4.81 6.45 -7.78
C ALA A 194 -3.42 6.61 -7.14
N SER A 195 -3.37 6.89 -5.83
CA SER A 195 -2.12 6.99 -5.07
C SER A 195 -1.34 5.67 -5.10
N TYR A 196 -2.00 4.53 -4.84
CA TYR A 196 -1.40 3.21 -4.95
C TYR A 196 -0.83 2.93 -6.36
N LEU A 197 -1.57 3.27 -7.42
CA LEU A 197 -1.11 3.06 -8.80
C LEU A 197 0.17 3.85 -9.11
N THR A 198 0.32 5.06 -8.56
CA THR A 198 1.55 5.84 -8.72
C THR A 198 2.73 5.24 -7.94
N MET A 199 2.51 4.77 -6.71
CA MET A 199 3.52 4.04 -5.93
C MET A 199 3.96 2.76 -6.67
N LYS A 200 3.00 2.00 -7.20
CA LYS A 200 3.25 0.82 -8.05
C LYS A 200 4.02 1.17 -9.32
N ARG A 201 3.92 2.41 -9.83
CA ARG A 201 4.74 2.86 -10.96
C ARG A 201 6.12 3.40 -10.55
N GLY A 202 6.50 3.24 -9.28
CA GLY A 202 7.81 3.61 -8.76
C GLY A 202 7.94 5.08 -8.41
N MET A 203 6.86 5.86 -8.47
CA MET A 203 6.84 7.29 -8.14
C MET A 203 6.94 7.48 -6.63
N ARG A 204 7.59 8.57 -6.21
CA ARG A 204 7.60 8.99 -4.80
C ARG A 204 6.35 9.84 -4.54
N THR A 205 5.30 9.22 -4.03
CA THR A 205 3.98 9.85 -3.85
C THR A 205 3.91 10.63 -2.54
N HIS A 206 3.91 11.96 -2.62
CA HIS A 206 3.51 12.87 -1.55
C HIS A 206 1.99 12.99 -1.52
N PHE A 207 1.41 13.32 -0.36
CA PHE A 207 -0.03 13.44 -0.18
C PHE A 207 -0.43 14.88 0.10
N LEU A 208 -1.43 15.37 -0.63
CA LEU A 208 -2.07 16.67 -0.42
C LEU A 208 -3.54 16.45 -0.11
N PHE A 209 -3.96 16.88 1.07
CA PHE A 209 -5.32 16.80 1.56
C PHE A 209 -5.90 18.21 1.69
N PHE A 210 -7.12 18.39 1.20
CA PHE A 210 -7.90 19.62 1.38
C PHE A 210 -8.95 19.38 2.45
N ASN A 211 -8.78 20.04 3.60
CA ASN A 211 -9.70 19.88 4.72
C ASN A 211 -10.98 20.68 4.51
N LEU A 212 -12.06 19.95 4.20
CA LEU A 212 -13.41 20.48 4.03
C LEU A 212 -14.33 20.14 5.20
N GLY A 213 -13.89 19.25 6.09
CA GLY A 213 -14.76 18.53 7.03
C GLY A 213 -14.27 18.59 8.47
N GLY A 214 -13.29 19.44 8.77
CA GLY A 214 -12.70 19.58 10.09
C GLY A 214 -11.82 18.40 10.49
N ARG A 215 -11.71 18.18 11.81
CA ARG A 215 -10.73 17.25 12.39
C ARG A 215 -10.96 15.80 12.00
N ASP A 216 -12.20 15.33 12.03
CA ASP A 216 -12.55 13.93 11.74
C ASP A 216 -12.21 13.55 10.30
N HIS A 217 -12.48 14.48 9.36
CA HIS A 217 -12.13 14.32 7.96
C HIS A 217 -10.61 14.21 7.78
N GLU A 218 -9.84 15.06 8.46
CA GLU A 218 -8.39 15.02 8.41
C GLU A 218 -7.80 13.72 8.93
N ILE A 219 -8.32 13.23 10.06
CA ILE A 219 -7.86 11.98 10.68
C ILE A 219 -8.11 10.79 9.75
N GLY A 220 -9.34 10.62 9.25
CA GLY A 220 -9.64 9.51 8.33
C GLY A 220 -8.79 9.52 7.05
N VAL A 221 -8.41 10.71 6.54
CA VAL A 221 -7.52 10.82 5.38
C VAL A 221 -6.05 10.58 5.74
N LYS A 222 -5.59 11.00 6.92
CA LYS A 222 -4.26 10.66 7.44
C LYS A 222 -4.11 9.13 7.59
N GLU A 223 -5.13 8.44 8.07
CA GLU A 223 -5.14 6.99 8.23
C GLU A 223 -4.94 6.26 6.91
N VAL A 224 -5.74 6.58 5.88
CA VAL A 224 -5.63 5.91 4.58
C VAL A 224 -4.28 6.21 3.91
N ALA A 225 -3.77 7.44 4.03
CA ALA A 225 -2.46 7.81 3.52
C ALA A 225 -1.34 7.04 4.23
N LEU A 226 -1.40 6.96 5.57
CA LEU A 226 -0.43 6.24 6.39
C LEU A 226 -0.45 4.74 6.08
N TYR A 227 -1.63 4.13 5.95
CA TYR A 227 -1.79 2.73 5.58
C TYR A 227 -1.15 2.43 4.22
N LEU A 228 -1.46 3.23 3.19
CA LEU A 228 -0.86 3.07 1.86
C LEU A 228 0.67 3.21 1.91
N TRP A 229 1.17 4.18 2.67
CA TRP A 229 2.61 4.38 2.83
C TRP A 229 3.30 3.24 3.56
N GLN A 230 2.70 2.71 4.64
CA GLN A 230 3.25 1.58 5.39
C GLN A 230 3.26 0.31 4.54
N LYS A 231 2.17 0.03 3.83
CA LYS A 231 2.01 -1.22 3.06
C LYS A 231 2.77 -1.20 1.73
N PHE A 232 2.70 -0.10 0.99
CA PHE A 232 3.24 -0.02 -0.39
C PHE A 232 4.35 1.02 -0.56
N GLY A 233 4.47 1.99 0.35
CA GLY A 233 5.39 3.12 0.24
C GLY A 233 6.86 2.81 0.54
N CYS A 234 7.20 1.58 0.97
CA CYS A 234 8.58 1.12 1.19
C CYS A 234 9.42 2.06 2.07
N ASN A 235 8.81 2.62 3.12
CA ASN A 235 9.43 3.59 4.05
C ASN A 235 10.08 4.80 3.38
N GLN A 236 9.61 5.21 2.19
CA GLN A 236 10.12 6.41 1.51
C GLN A 236 9.79 7.68 2.31
N ARG A 237 10.69 8.65 2.25
CA ARG A 237 10.48 9.96 2.89
C ARG A 237 9.51 10.79 2.06
N VAL A 238 8.25 10.85 2.47
CA VAL A 238 7.20 11.62 1.81
C VAL A 238 6.48 12.54 2.80
N LEU A 239 5.81 13.55 2.25
CA LEU A 239 5.05 14.53 3.02
C LEU A 239 3.56 14.20 2.95
N PHE A 240 2.86 14.50 4.03
CA PHE A 240 1.42 14.70 4.09
C PHE A 240 1.19 16.19 4.31
N ILE A 241 0.43 16.82 3.42
CA ILE A 241 0.19 18.25 3.41
C ILE A 241 -1.30 18.47 3.60
N SER A 242 -1.67 19.08 4.73
CA SER A 242 -3.07 19.40 5.07
C SER A 242 -3.31 20.88 4.81
N VAL A 243 -4.26 21.20 3.92
CA VAL A 243 -4.64 22.58 3.58
C VAL A 243 -6.04 22.85 4.12
N PRO A 244 -6.23 23.81 5.04
CA PRO A 244 -7.57 24.21 5.47
C PRO A 244 -8.32 24.85 4.30
N PHE A 245 -9.55 24.40 4.05
CA PHE A 245 -10.34 24.81 2.89
C PHE A 245 -11.74 25.30 3.26
N GLU A 246 -12.03 25.44 4.56
CA GLU A 246 -13.32 25.89 5.08
C GLU A 246 -13.66 27.31 4.60
N GLU A 247 -12.69 28.23 4.61
CA GLU A 247 -12.87 29.61 4.12
C GLU A 247 -13.17 29.63 2.61
N VAL A 248 -12.48 28.78 1.83
CA VAL A 248 -12.73 28.65 0.39
C VAL A 248 -14.15 28.16 0.13
N VAL A 249 -14.60 27.14 0.86
CA VAL A 249 -15.97 26.62 0.73
C VAL A 249 -17.01 27.66 1.12
N ALA A 250 -16.81 28.38 2.23
CA ALA A 250 -17.71 29.43 2.68
C ALA A 250 -17.86 30.54 1.64
N GLU A 251 -16.75 30.97 1.02
CA GLU A 251 -16.78 31.97 -0.04
C GLU A 251 -17.51 31.45 -1.29
N LEU A 252 -17.24 30.21 -1.71
CA LEU A 252 -17.94 29.59 -2.85
C LEU A 252 -19.46 29.55 -2.64
N LEU A 253 -19.91 29.13 -1.46
CA LEU A 253 -21.33 29.08 -1.11
C LEU A 253 -22.00 30.45 -1.10
N SER A 254 -21.24 31.53 -0.83
CA SER A 254 -21.80 32.89 -0.75
C SER A 254 -21.76 33.66 -2.08
N ARG A 255 -20.79 33.40 -2.95
CA ARG A 255 -20.54 34.22 -4.17
C ARG A 255 -20.81 33.51 -5.49
N VAL A 256 -20.77 32.18 -5.51
CA VAL A 256 -20.78 31.40 -6.75
C VAL A 256 -22.13 30.71 -6.96
N LYS A 257 -22.60 30.69 -8.20
CA LYS A 257 -23.85 29.99 -8.55
C LYS A 257 -23.71 28.48 -8.41
N ASP A 258 -24.73 27.86 -7.84
CA ASP A 258 -24.77 26.44 -7.50
C ASP A 258 -24.27 25.49 -8.60
N SER A 259 -24.78 25.68 -9.83
CA SER A 259 -24.43 24.81 -10.96
C SER A 259 -22.94 24.80 -11.38
N GLN A 260 -22.14 25.80 -10.98
CA GLN A 260 -20.71 25.89 -11.32
C GLN A 260 -19.78 25.56 -10.14
N MET A 261 -20.33 25.43 -8.92
CA MET A 261 -19.55 25.31 -7.68
C MET A 261 -18.54 24.15 -7.75
N GLY A 262 -18.97 22.96 -8.20
CA GLY A 262 -18.08 21.79 -8.27
C GLY A 262 -16.88 21.97 -9.21
N VAL A 263 -17.04 22.68 -10.32
CA VAL A 263 -15.94 22.96 -11.27
C VAL A 263 -15.00 24.02 -10.71
N ILE A 264 -15.55 25.07 -10.07
CA ILE A 264 -14.75 26.15 -9.49
C ILE A 264 -13.99 25.65 -8.26
N LEU A 265 -14.62 24.87 -7.37
CA LEU A 265 -13.96 24.24 -6.22
C LEU A 265 -12.72 23.44 -6.65
N LYS A 266 -12.88 22.57 -7.65
CA LYS A 266 -11.75 21.77 -8.18
C LYS A 266 -10.66 22.64 -8.81
N ARG A 267 -11.02 23.73 -9.47
CA ARG A 267 -10.05 24.72 -9.98
C ARG A 267 -9.30 25.39 -8.84
N MET A 268 -9.95 25.76 -7.74
CA MET A 268 -9.28 26.32 -6.56
C MET A 268 -8.33 25.30 -5.91
N MET A 269 -8.77 24.05 -5.76
CA MET A 269 -7.91 22.96 -5.27
C MET A 269 -6.68 22.78 -6.19
N LEU A 270 -6.89 22.77 -7.50
CA LEU A 270 -5.79 22.57 -8.45
C LEU A 270 -4.81 23.74 -8.48
N ARG A 271 -5.27 25.00 -8.35
CA ARG A 271 -4.40 26.18 -8.20
C ARG A 271 -3.51 26.10 -6.96
N VAL A 272 -4.09 25.68 -5.84
CA VAL A 272 -3.34 25.51 -4.59
C VAL A 272 -2.34 24.36 -4.71
N ALA A 273 -2.77 23.23 -5.28
CA ALA A 273 -1.91 22.08 -5.52
C ALA A 273 -0.73 22.40 -6.45
N ASP A 274 -0.98 23.16 -7.53
CA ASP A 274 0.05 23.58 -8.49
C ASP A 274 1.14 24.42 -7.81
N ARG A 275 0.75 25.38 -6.96
CA ARG A 275 1.68 26.21 -6.20
C ARG A 275 2.48 25.43 -5.16
N ILE A 276 1.81 24.57 -4.38
CA ILE A 276 2.51 23.70 -3.41
C ILE A 276 3.48 22.75 -4.14
N ALA A 277 3.09 22.20 -5.28
CA ALA A 277 3.98 21.37 -6.10
C ALA A 277 5.16 22.18 -6.67
N ALA A 278 4.95 23.43 -7.07
CA ALA A 278 6.01 24.34 -7.49
C ALA A 278 7.07 24.53 -6.39
N ASP A 279 6.63 24.85 -5.17
CA ASP A 279 7.51 25.09 -4.03
C ASP A 279 8.31 23.83 -3.62
N LEU A 280 7.76 22.64 -3.89
CA LEU A 280 8.39 21.35 -3.62
C LEU A 280 9.19 20.78 -4.81
N GLU A 281 9.29 21.52 -5.92
CA GLU A 281 9.93 21.07 -7.16
C GLU A 281 9.35 19.73 -7.69
N ILE A 282 8.02 19.60 -7.63
CA ILE A 282 7.27 18.43 -8.11
C ILE A 282 6.61 18.76 -9.45
N ASP A 283 6.94 17.97 -10.48
CA ASP A 283 6.48 18.21 -11.86
C ASP A 283 5.03 17.76 -12.14
N ALA A 284 4.47 16.91 -11.27
CA ALA A 284 3.18 16.27 -11.53
C ALA A 284 2.26 16.15 -10.31
N LEU A 285 0.98 16.44 -10.55
CA LEU A 285 -0.14 16.26 -9.65
C LEU A 285 -0.84 14.94 -9.97
N VAL A 286 -1.49 14.31 -8.99
CA VAL A 286 -2.25 13.07 -9.19
C VAL A 286 -3.65 13.26 -8.62
N THR A 287 -4.68 12.88 -9.40
CA THR A 287 -6.07 12.86 -8.93
C THR A 287 -6.70 11.49 -9.19
N GLY A 288 -7.72 11.16 -8.39
CA GLY A 288 -8.57 9.99 -8.58
C GLY A 288 -9.71 10.18 -9.58
N GLU A 289 -9.66 11.20 -10.45
CA GLU A 289 -10.80 11.50 -11.33
C GLU A 289 -10.96 10.46 -12.45
N CYS A 290 -12.22 10.10 -12.74
CA CYS A 290 -12.61 9.18 -13.80
C CYS A 290 -13.65 9.83 -14.73
N VAL A 291 -13.50 9.65 -16.05
CA VAL A 291 -14.46 10.23 -17.00
C VAL A 291 -15.85 9.67 -16.79
N ALA A 292 -16.83 10.57 -16.76
CA ALA A 292 -18.27 10.26 -16.69
C ALA A 292 -18.75 9.56 -15.41
N GLN A 293 -17.93 9.49 -14.36
CA GLN A 293 -18.36 8.97 -13.06
C GLN A 293 -19.29 9.94 -12.32
N VAL A 294 -18.97 11.24 -12.35
CA VAL A 294 -19.81 12.31 -11.80
C VAL A 294 -19.92 13.47 -12.79
N SER A 295 -20.93 14.32 -12.61
CA SER A 295 -21.19 15.51 -13.44
C SER A 295 -19.99 16.44 -13.58
N SER A 296 -19.16 16.58 -12.54
CA SER A 296 -17.94 17.40 -12.56
C SER A 296 -16.75 16.76 -13.31
N GLN A 297 -16.88 15.50 -13.76
CA GLN A 297 -15.81 14.73 -14.42
C GLN A 297 -16.18 14.35 -15.87
N THR A 298 -16.86 15.25 -16.59
CA THR A 298 -16.97 15.13 -18.06
C THR A 298 -15.67 15.61 -18.71
N LEU A 299 -15.38 15.15 -19.93
CA LEU A 299 -14.19 15.61 -20.69
C LEU A 299 -14.11 17.14 -20.78
N ARG A 300 -15.27 17.80 -20.97
CA ARG A 300 -15.33 19.27 -21.01
C ARG A 300 -14.96 19.89 -19.66
N ASN A 301 -15.52 19.36 -18.56
CA ASN A 301 -15.26 19.90 -17.24
C ASN A 301 -13.81 19.65 -16.81
N LEU A 302 -13.26 18.46 -17.06
CA LEU A 302 -11.85 18.13 -16.79
C LEU A 302 -10.90 19.05 -17.57
N SER A 303 -11.17 19.27 -18.86
CA SER A 303 -10.39 20.22 -19.67
C SER A 303 -10.45 21.64 -19.12
N VAL A 304 -11.62 22.09 -18.64
CA VAL A 304 -11.74 23.41 -18.00
C VAL A 304 -11.02 23.43 -16.65
N ILE A 305 -11.05 22.35 -15.88
CA ILE A 305 -10.34 22.28 -14.60
C ILE A 305 -8.82 22.36 -14.82
N ASP A 306 -8.27 21.66 -15.80
CA ASP A 306 -6.83 21.60 -16.08
C ASP A 306 -6.21 22.94 -16.47
N GLU A 307 -6.99 23.89 -17.02
CA GLU A 307 -6.48 25.20 -17.46
C GLU A 307 -5.86 26.07 -16.33
N VAL A 308 -6.01 25.69 -15.06
CA VAL A 308 -5.43 26.43 -13.92
C VAL A 308 -4.13 25.83 -13.40
N SER A 309 -3.65 24.75 -14.00
CA SER A 309 -2.43 24.04 -13.62
C SER A 309 -1.39 24.17 -14.72
N GLU A 310 -0.15 24.45 -14.35
CA GLU A 310 1.02 24.36 -15.23
C GLU A 310 1.68 22.98 -15.13
N ARG A 311 1.55 22.30 -13.97
CA ARG A 311 2.08 20.95 -13.75
C ARG A 311 1.23 19.89 -14.44
N LEU A 312 1.85 18.74 -14.73
CA LEU A 312 1.17 17.59 -15.35
C LEU A 312 0.15 16.98 -14.39
N VAL A 313 -1.13 16.93 -14.77
CA VAL A 313 -2.18 16.26 -13.98
C VAL A 313 -2.36 14.81 -14.43
N LEU A 314 -1.83 13.89 -13.63
CA LEU A 314 -1.97 12.45 -13.83
C LEU A 314 -3.30 11.95 -13.28
N ARG A 315 -4.03 11.19 -14.11
CA ARG A 315 -5.32 10.58 -13.76
C ARG A 315 -5.27 9.07 -14.01
N PRO A 316 -4.68 8.28 -13.09
CA PRO A 316 -4.52 6.84 -13.29
C PRO A 316 -5.82 6.08 -13.58
N LEU A 317 -6.96 6.63 -13.14
CA LEU A 317 -8.29 6.03 -13.23
C LEU A 317 -9.16 6.61 -14.35
N ILE A 318 -8.61 7.46 -15.23
CA ILE A 318 -9.36 8.27 -16.18
C ILE A 318 -10.36 7.49 -17.04
N ALA A 319 -10.05 6.22 -17.34
CA ALA A 319 -10.83 5.34 -18.19
C ALA A 319 -11.20 4.02 -17.49
N THR A 320 -11.19 4.01 -16.14
CA THR A 320 -11.51 2.83 -15.34
C THR A 320 -12.94 2.91 -14.83
N ASP A 321 -13.70 1.82 -14.88
CA ASP A 321 -15.06 1.78 -14.34
C ASP A 321 -15.06 1.70 -12.80
N LYS A 322 -16.20 2.03 -12.20
CA LYS A 322 -16.35 2.08 -10.74
C LYS A 322 -16.16 0.71 -10.08
N GLU A 323 -16.60 -0.37 -10.71
CA GLU A 323 -16.48 -1.71 -10.13
C GLU A 323 -15.03 -2.15 -10.07
N ASP A 324 -14.24 -1.85 -11.10
CA ASP A 324 -12.79 -2.07 -11.11
C ASP A 324 -12.07 -1.26 -10.02
N ILE A 325 -12.48 0.00 -9.80
CA ILE A 325 -11.92 0.83 -8.71
C ILE A 325 -12.24 0.22 -7.34
N VAL A 326 -13.49 -0.18 -7.11
CA VAL A 326 -13.91 -0.80 -5.82
C VAL A 326 -13.21 -2.14 -5.62
N ARG A 327 -13.05 -2.96 -6.66
CA ARG A 327 -12.30 -4.21 -6.60
C ARG A 327 -10.84 -3.94 -6.23
N MET A 328 -10.20 -2.96 -6.87
CA MET A 328 -8.83 -2.60 -6.54
C MET A 328 -8.70 -2.06 -5.12
N ALA A 329 -9.63 -1.21 -4.66
CA ALA A 329 -9.70 -0.74 -3.29
C ALA A 329 -9.82 -1.89 -2.28
N THR A 330 -10.55 -2.95 -2.64
CA THR A 330 -10.65 -4.18 -1.85
C THR A 330 -9.31 -4.92 -1.83
N GLU A 331 -8.71 -5.15 -3.00
CA GLU A 331 -7.42 -5.85 -3.13
C GLU A 331 -6.28 -5.16 -2.37
N ILE A 332 -6.27 -3.83 -2.34
CA ILE A 332 -5.24 -3.06 -1.62
C ILE A 332 -5.59 -2.79 -0.15
N GLY A 333 -6.83 -3.08 0.27
CA GLY A 333 -7.32 -2.92 1.64
C GLY A 333 -7.85 -1.53 1.99
N THR A 334 -8.06 -0.63 1.03
CA THR A 334 -8.57 0.74 1.30
C THR A 334 -10.09 0.88 1.23
N ARG A 335 -10.81 -0.19 0.85
CA ARG A 335 -12.28 -0.16 0.69
C ARG A 335 -13.00 0.27 1.98
N ASP A 336 -12.61 -0.30 3.11
CA ASP A 336 -13.32 -0.09 4.38
C ASP A 336 -13.09 1.33 4.92
N PHE A 337 -11.89 1.88 4.72
CA PHE A 337 -11.59 3.29 4.98
C PHE A 337 -12.58 4.19 4.24
N ALA A 338 -12.71 3.97 2.93
CA ALA A 338 -13.58 4.79 2.09
C ALA A 338 -15.07 4.64 2.41
N ALA A 339 -15.51 3.45 2.81
CA ALA A 339 -16.90 3.22 3.20
C ALA A 339 -17.29 3.93 4.50
N SER A 340 -16.33 4.22 5.39
CA SER A 340 -16.57 4.90 6.67
C SER A 340 -16.58 6.43 6.57
N MET A 341 -16.11 6.99 5.45
CA MET A 341 -15.92 8.44 5.29
C MET A 341 -17.09 9.12 4.60
N PRO A 342 -17.60 10.26 5.13
CA PRO A 342 -18.61 11.06 4.44
C PRO A 342 -18.11 11.65 3.11
N GLU A 343 -18.99 11.76 2.11
CA GLU A 343 -18.68 12.40 0.82
C GLU A 343 -18.76 13.94 0.90
N TYR A 344 -17.76 14.60 1.46
CA TYR A 344 -17.76 16.06 1.67
C TYR A 344 -17.87 16.89 0.37
N CYS A 345 -17.19 16.49 -0.71
CA CYS A 345 -17.25 17.22 -2.00
C CYS A 345 -18.63 17.13 -2.68
N GLY A 346 -19.39 16.06 -2.43
CA GLY A 346 -20.72 15.85 -3.03
C GLY A 346 -21.79 16.77 -2.43
N VAL A 347 -21.66 17.10 -1.14
CA VAL A 347 -22.64 17.93 -0.39
C VAL A 347 -22.75 19.35 -0.96
N ILE A 348 -21.68 19.88 -1.55
CA ILE A 348 -21.60 21.27 -2.00
C ILE A 348 -22.22 21.46 -3.40
N SER A 349 -22.59 20.39 -4.11
CA SER A 349 -22.91 20.45 -5.53
C SER A 349 -24.41 20.28 -5.83
N VAL A 350 -25.18 21.37 -5.78
CA VAL A 350 -26.60 21.38 -6.18
C VAL A 350 -26.74 21.60 -7.69
N ASN A 351 -27.38 20.67 -8.41
CA ASN A 351 -27.59 20.70 -9.87
C ASN A 351 -26.32 21.02 -10.70
N PRO A 352 -25.24 20.24 -10.55
CA PRO A 352 -23.97 20.51 -11.21
C PRO A 352 -24.06 20.49 -12.73
N THR A 353 -23.34 21.42 -13.36
CA THR A 353 -23.19 21.45 -14.81
C THR A 353 -22.38 20.27 -15.33
N THR A 354 -22.88 19.59 -16.35
CA THR A 354 -22.14 18.53 -17.07
C THR A 354 -21.29 19.10 -18.20
N ARG A 355 -21.47 20.38 -18.56
CA ARG A 355 -20.76 21.03 -19.67
C ARG A 355 -20.48 22.49 -19.32
N ALA A 356 -19.41 22.72 -18.56
CA ALA A 356 -18.97 24.06 -18.21
C ALA A 356 -18.54 24.85 -19.46
N ARG A 357 -18.98 26.11 -19.52
CA ARG A 357 -18.48 27.10 -20.47
C ARG A 357 -17.37 27.88 -19.77
N LEU A 358 -16.17 27.84 -20.33
CA LEU A 358 -14.99 28.45 -19.74
C LEU A 358 -15.19 29.93 -19.42
N GLU A 359 -15.78 30.70 -20.33
CA GLU A 359 -16.11 32.12 -20.12
C GLU A 359 -16.98 32.34 -18.88
N ARG A 360 -17.97 31.47 -18.66
CA ARG A 360 -18.85 31.54 -17.49
C ARG A 360 -18.10 31.16 -16.22
N VAL A 361 -17.23 30.16 -16.27
CA VAL A 361 -16.39 29.78 -15.12
C VAL A 361 -15.47 30.95 -14.73
N ARG A 362 -14.77 31.55 -15.70
CA ARG A 362 -13.90 32.72 -15.46
C ARG A 362 -14.68 33.92 -14.89
N ALA A 363 -15.86 34.21 -15.41
CA ALA A 363 -16.71 35.30 -14.91
C ALA A 363 -17.23 35.07 -13.49
N GLU A 364 -17.45 33.81 -13.07
CA GLU A 364 -17.80 33.51 -11.67
C GLU A 364 -16.54 33.52 -10.78
N GLU A 365 -15.36 33.13 -11.30
CA GLU A 365 -14.07 33.25 -10.58
C GLU A 365 -13.68 34.72 -10.29
N GLU A 366 -14.04 35.67 -11.15
CA GLU A 366 -13.82 37.10 -10.90
C GLU A 366 -14.56 37.61 -9.64
N ARG A 367 -15.57 36.88 -9.16
CA ARG A 367 -16.31 37.19 -7.94
C ARG A 367 -15.71 36.55 -6.69
N PHE A 368 -14.76 35.64 -6.87
CA PHE A 368 -14.11 34.91 -5.80
C PHE A 368 -12.83 35.65 -5.38
N ASP A 369 -12.67 35.91 -4.08
CA ASP A 369 -11.44 36.51 -3.57
C ASP A 369 -10.28 35.50 -3.58
N LEU A 370 -9.39 35.60 -4.57
CA LEU A 370 -8.24 34.72 -4.71
C LEU A 370 -7.24 34.85 -3.54
N ALA A 371 -7.25 35.94 -2.77
CA ALA A 371 -6.39 36.08 -1.59
C ALA A 371 -6.72 35.06 -0.49
N ILE A 372 -7.91 34.45 -0.51
CA ILE A 372 -8.27 33.32 0.35
C ILE A 372 -7.32 32.13 0.08
N LEU A 373 -6.95 31.88 -1.18
CA LEU A 373 -6.05 30.77 -1.52
C LEU A 373 -4.65 31.00 -0.95
N ASP A 374 -4.18 32.25 -0.93
CA ASP A 374 -2.89 32.60 -0.31
C ASP A 374 -2.90 32.32 1.19
N ARG A 375 -4.00 32.67 1.88
CA ARG A 375 -4.18 32.36 3.30
C ARG A 375 -4.24 30.86 3.57
N ALA A 376 -4.94 30.11 2.72
CA ALA A 376 -5.03 28.65 2.82
C ALA A 376 -3.66 28.00 2.65
N ILE A 377 -2.85 28.43 1.66
CA ILE A 377 -1.47 27.95 1.45
C ILE A 377 -0.59 28.32 2.64
N ALA A 378 -0.66 29.56 3.13
CA ALA A 378 0.13 30.02 4.28
C ALA A 378 -0.21 29.26 5.57
N SER A 379 -1.45 28.77 5.69
CA SER A 379 -1.94 27.98 6.81
C SER A 379 -1.78 26.46 6.61
N ALA A 380 -1.23 26.04 5.47
CA ALA A 380 -1.03 24.62 5.17
C ALA A 380 0.00 24.01 6.12
N ARG A 381 -0.30 22.82 6.63
CA ARG A 381 0.59 22.06 7.51
C ARG A 381 1.29 20.98 6.70
N GLN A 382 2.62 20.98 6.74
CA GLN A 382 3.45 19.98 6.06
C GLN A 382 4.11 19.07 7.08
N THR A 383 3.70 17.82 7.08
CA THR A 383 4.20 16.81 8.03
C THR A 383 4.89 15.71 7.26
N ARG A 384 5.99 15.17 7.80
CA ARG A 384 6.48 13.89 7.27
C ARG A 384 5.49 12.80 7.66
N ILE A 385 5.17 11.91 6.73
CA ILE A 385 4.14 10.89 6.98
C ILE A 385 4.49 9.95 8.15
N ASP A 386 5.79 9.70 8.38
CA ASP A 386 6.28 8.89 9.49
C ASP A 386 6.21 9.59 10.86
N ARG A 387 5.84 10.87 10.89
CA ARG A 387 5.71 11.71 12.08
C ARG A 387 4.31 12.29 12.27
N LEU A 388 3.30 11.76 11.58
CA LEU A 388 1.91 12.25 11.71
C LEU A 388 1.41 12.26 13.16
N THR A 389 1.91 11.37 14.01
CA THR A 389 1.53 11.35 15.43
C THR A 389 2.15 12.45 16.26
N ASP A 390 3.30 12.98 15.86
CA ASP A 390 4.05 13.92 16.68
C ASP A 390 3.27 15.25 16.79
N GLU A 391 2.55 15.64 15.73
CA GLU A 391 1.71 16.84 15.71
C GLU A 391 0.43 16.73 16.55
N GLU A 392 -0.11 15.52 16.73
CA GLU A 392 -1.37 15.33 17.48
C GLU A 392 -1.15 15.18 18.99
N LEU A 393 0.08 14.85 19.39
CA LEU A 393 0.48 14.77 20.80
C LEU A 393 0.65 16.16 21.44
N ASP A 394 0.89 17.20 20.64
CA ASP A 394 1.05 18.57 21.15
C ASP A 394 -0.24 19.13 21.78
N ASN A 395 -1.40 18.50 21.57
CA ASN A 395 -2.69 18.94 22.09
C ASN A 395 -3.22 18.11 23.28
N VAL A 396 -2.76 16.86 23.45
CA VAL A 396 -3.18 15.95 24.54
C VAL A 396 -2.05 14.96 24.85
N GLU A 397 -1.58 14.90 26.11
CA GLU A 397 -0.61 13.88 26.54
C GLU A 397 -1.26 12.48 26.51
N VAL A 398 -0.88 11.68 25.52
CA VAL A 398 -1.27 10.27 25.44
C VAL A 398 -0.22 9.41 26.14
N GLU A 399 -0.60 8.76 27.22
CA GLU A 399 0.30 7.85 27.95
C GLU A 399 0.55 6.56 27.13
N VAL A 400 1.82 6.26 26.87
CA VAL A 400 2.27 5.07 26.16
C VAL A 400 2.92 4.09 27.14
N LEU A 401 2.40 2.87 27.21
CA LEU A 401 2.85 1.83 28.15
C LEU A 401 3.28 0.58 27.39
N SER A 402 4.38 -0.03 27.81
CA SER A 402 4.89 -1.31 27.26
C SER A 402 4.28 -2.54 27.93
N VAL A 403 3.48 -2.36 28.99
CA VAL A 403 2.87 -3.45 29.75
C VAL A 403 1.36 -3.19 29.87
N PRO A 404 0.51 -4.22 29.69
CA PRO A 404 -0.93 -4.07 29.91
C PRO A 404 -1.25 -3.69 31.36
N LEU A 405 -2.15 -2.73 31.55
CA LEU A 405 -2.66 -2.37 32.88
C LEU A 405 -3.62 -3.44 33.39
N ALA A 406 -3.54 -3.74 34.69
CA ALA A 406 -4.45 -4.67 35.33
C ALA A 406 -5.90 -4.14 35.26
N GLY A 407 -6.82 -4.97 34.74
CA GLY A 407 -8.22 -4.60 34.56
C GLY A 407 -8.51 -3.71 33.35
N ALA A 408 -7.50 -3.34 32.56
CA ALA A 408 -7.70 -2.65 31.29
C ALA A 408 -7.99 -3.65 30.16
N THR A 409 -8.82 -3.22 29.21
CA THR A 409 -9.08 -3.96 27.97
C THR A 409 -8.20 -3.39 26.86
N ILE A 410 -7.43 -4.23 26.18
CA ILE A 410 -6.66 -3.82 25.00
C ILE A 410 -7.62 -3.80 23.80
N ILE A 411 -7.62 -2.72 23.03
CA ILE A 411 -8.31 -2.66 21.74
C ILE A 411 -7.26 -2.80 20.64
N ASP A 412 -7.28 -3.92 19.93
CA ASP A 412 -6.47 -4.10 18.72
C ASP A 412 -7.17 -3.35 17.58
N ILE A 413 -6.55 -2.25 17.16
CA ILE A 413 -7.09 -1.34 16.14
C ILE A 413 -6.51 -1.60 14.75
N ARG A 414 -5.70 -2.64 14.56
CA ARG A 414 -5.12 -2.95 13.24
C ARG A 414 -6.19 -3.39 12.25
N HIS A 415 -5.87 -3.28 10.96
CA HIS A 415 -6.70 -3.87 9.91
C HIS A 415 -6.81 -5.39 10.11
N PRO A 416 -7.96 -6.04 9.82
CA PRO A 416 -8.15 -7.48 9.99
C PRO A 416 -7.01 -8.33 9.39
N ASP A 417 -6.59 -8.03 8.15
CA ASP A 417 -5.44 -8.70 7.50
C ASP A 417 -4.17 -8.70 8.36
N GLU A 418 -3.85 -7.59 9.03
CA GLU A 418 -2.65 -7.48 9.87
C GLU A 418 -2.78 -8.26 11.17
N GLU A 419 -3.98 -8.31 11.74
CA GLU A 419 -4.29 -9.09 12.93
C GLU A 419 -4.21 -10.59 12.64
N GLU A 420 -4.80 -11.04 11.53
CA GLU A 420 -4.74 -12.44 11.10
C GLU A 420 -3.30 -12.90 10.82
N LEU A 421 -2.47 -12.04 10.22
CA LEU A 421 -1.06 -12.34 9.95
C LEU A 421 -0.21 -12.35 11.21
N ALA A 422 -0.55 -11.53 12.22
CA ALA A 422 0.22 -11.37 13.44
C ALA A 422 -0.69 -11.17 14.66
N PRO A 423 -1.36 -12.22 15.16
CA PRO A 423 -2.28 -12.09 16.28
C PRO A 423 -1.57 -11.61 17.54
N LEU A 424 -2.17 -10.65 18.25
CA LEU A 424 -1.59 -10.15 19.50
C LEU A 424 -1.62 -11.24 20.58
N GLN A 425 -0.45 -11.63 21.07
CA GLN A 425 -0.31 -12.60 22.15
C GLN A 425 -0.09 -11.87 23.47
N VAL A 426 -1.16 -11.75 24.27
CA VAL A 426 -1.14 -11.03 25.54
C VAL A 426 -2.12 -11.68 26.51
N SER A 427 -1.84 -11.61 27.81
CA SER A 427 -2.69 -12.19 28.86
C SER A 427 -3.91 -11.34 29.23
N ALA A 428 -4.00 -10.11 28.70
CA ALA A 428 -5.10 -9.18 28.96
C ALA A 428 -6.30 -9.46 28.03
N GLU A 429 -7.48 -8.94 28.39
CA GLU A 429 -8.66 -8.97 27.51
C GLU A 429 -8.38 -8.15 26.25
N VAL A 430 -8.64 -8.72 25.07
CA VAL A 430 -8.44 -8.06 23.77
C VAL A 430 -9.76 -7.94 23.03
N ALA A 431 -10.18 -6.70 22.76
CA ALA A 431 -11.26 -6.39 21.84
C ALA A 431 -10.69 -6.09 20.45
N LYS A 432 -11.25 -6.73 19.41
CA LYS A 432 -10.86 -6.50 18.01
C LYS A 432 -11.79 -5.45 17.41
N ILE A 433 -11.31 -4.22 17.31
CA ILE A 433 -12.08 -3.10 16.75
C ILE A 433 -11.13 -2.37 15.80
N PRO A 434 -11.16 -2.69 14.50
CA PRO A 434 -10.34 -1.99 13.52
C PRO A 434 -10.54 -0.49 13.62
N PHE A 435 -9.46 0.27 13.41
CA PHE A 435 -9.43 1.71 13.64
C PHE A 435 -10.58 2.47 12.93
N TYR A 436 -10.97 2.08 11.71
CA TYR A 436 -12.07 2.68 10.94
C TYR A 436 -13.47 2.45 11.55
N GLN A 437 -13.61 1.54 12.52
CA GLN A 437 -14.84 1.33 13.30
C GLN A 437 -14.73 1.90 14.72
N LEU A 438 -13.55 2.37 15.12
CA LEU A 438 -13.25 2.70 16.51
C LEU A 438 -14.14 3.81 17.04
N HIS A 439 -14.29 4.92 16.32
CA HIS A 439 -15.11 6.06 16.77
C HIS A 439 -16.60 5.71 16.84
N ALA A 440 -17.12 4.99 15.84
CA ALA A 440 -18.51 4.55 15.83
C ALA A 440 -18.83 3.61 17.01
N ARG A 441 -17.91 2.68 17.31
CA ARG A 441 -18.08 1.71 18.40
C ARG A 441 -17.67 2.26 19.76
N ALA A 442 -16.87 3.32 19.83
CA ALA A 442 -16.45 3.94 21.08
C ALA A 442 -17.65 4.42 21.90
N ALA A 443 -18.73 4.86 21.25
CA ALA A 443 -19.97 5.24 21.90
C ALA A 443 -20.67 4.08 22.62
N GLU A 444 -20.44 2.84 22.20
CA GLU A 444 -21.03 1.62 22.77
C GLU A 444 -20.18 1.01 23.89
N LEU A 445 -18.93 1.47 24.06
CA LEU A 445 -17.99 0.91 25.02
C LEU A 445 -18.26 1.43 26.45
N PRO A 446 -18.20 0.56 27.48
CA PRO A 446 -18.32 0.96 28.88
C PRO A 446 -17.31 2.05 29.30
N ARG A 447 -17.81 3.19 29.78
CA ARG A 447 -16.97 4.35 30.15
C ARG A 447 -16.23 4.20 31.49
N ASP A 448 -16.60 3.21 32.30
CA ASP A 448 -16.00 2.90 33.60
C ASP A 448 -14.70 2.09 33.47
N ARG A 449 -14.27 1.77 32.24
CA ARG A 449 -13.07 0.99 31.96
C ARG A 449 -11.97 1.84 31.34
N THR A 450 -10.73 1.43 31.58
CA THR A 450 -9.55 1.95 30.86
C THR A 450 -9.29 1.07 29.64
N TYR A 451 -9.12 1.70 28.48
CA TYR A 451 -8.79 1.02 27.24
C TYR A 451 -7.35 1.30 26.82
N MET A 452 -6.68 0.31 26.24
CA MET A 452 -5.33 0.47 25.70
C MET A 452 -5.33 0.17 24.20
N LEU A 453 -5.09 1.17 23.35
CA LEU A 453 -5.10 0.99 21.90
C LEU A 453 -3.78 0.38 21.42
N TYR A 454 -3.85 -0.60 20.51
CA TYR A 454 -2.69 -1.29 19.94
C TYR A 454 -2.75 -1.35 18.41
N CYS A 455 -1.66 -0.94 17.75
CA CYS A 455 -1.51 -0.99 16.28
C CYS A 455 -0.16 -1.54 15.81
N GLY A 456 0.61 -2.19 16.69
CA GLY A 456 1.98 -2.63 16.39
C GLY A 456 3.01 -1.50 16.48
N LYS A 457 3.00 -0.53 15.54
CA LYS A 457 3.98 0.58 15.52
C LYS A 457 3.68 1.74 16.48
N GLY A 458 2.51 1.71 17.13
CA GLY A 458 2.03 2.78 18.00
C GLY A 458 1.55 4.05 17.28
N VAL A 459 1.78 4.19 15.97
CA VAL A 459 1.45 5.41 15.22
C VAL A 459 -0.08 5.62 15.18
N MET A 460 -0.84 4.67 14.63
CA MET A 460 -2.30 4.76 14.60
C MET A 460 -2.91 4.83 16.01
N SER A 461 -2.36 4.09 16.96
CA SER A 461 -2.85 4.09 18.35
C SER A 461 -2.74 5.46 19.00
N ARG A 462 -1.64 6.19 18.79
CA ARG A 462 -1.48 7.55 19.32
C ARG A 462 -2.42 8.55 18.65
N LEU A 463 -2.59 8.44 17.33
CA LEU A 463 -3.53 9.27 16.56
C LEU A 463 -4.95 9.17 17.13
N HIS A 464 -5.48 7.96 17.21
CA HIS A 464 -6.84 7.72 17.73
C HIS A 464 -6.97 8.01 19.23
N ALA A 465 -5.94 7.71 20.03
CA ALA A 465 -5.98 8.00 21.45
C ALA A 465 -6.05 9.52 21.71
N SER A 466 -5.24 10.31 20.99
CA SER A 466 -5.29 11.78 21.09
C SER A 466 -6.68 12.31 20.75
N HIS A 467 -7.31 11.77 19.71
CA HIS A 467 -8.67 12.16 19.33
C HIS A 467 -9.74 11.78 20.36
N LEU A 468 -9.79 10.51 20.77
CA LEU A 468 -10.80 10.02 21.73
C LEU A 468 -10.71 10.74 23.09
N LEU A 469 -9.49 11.11 23.51
CA LEU A 469 -9.28 11.92 24.72
C LEU A 469 -9.75 13.36 24.52
N ALA A 470 -9.45 13.98 23.37
CA ALA A 470 -9.87 15.35 23.07
C ALA A 470 -11.40 15.51 23.04
N GLU A 471 -12.13 14.47 22.60
CA GLU A 471 -13.59 14.44 22.63
C GLU A 471 -14.17 14.01 23.99
N GLY A 472 -13.34 13.55 24.92
CA GLY A 472 -13.78 13.04 26.22
C GLY A 472 -14.63 11.77 26.13
N MET A 473 -14.51 11.00 25.05
CA MET A 473 -15.34 9.80 24.81
C MET A 473 -14.95 8.64 25.72
N LEU A 474 -13.65 8.39 25.89
CA LEU A 474 -13.10 7.22 26.59
C LEU A 474 -11.80 7.56 27.34
N THR A 475 -11.52 6.83 28.42
CA THR A 475 -10.20 6.85 29.06
C THR A 475 -9.28 5.87 28.32
N VAL A 476 -8.48 6.41 27.39
CA VAL A 476 -7.60 5.61 26.51
C VAL A 476 -6.13 5.88 26.78
N LYS A 477 -5.34 4.81 26.73
CA LYS A 477 -3.87 4.82 26.70
C LYS A 477 -3.39 4.07 25.46
N VAL A 478 -2.08 4.07 25.19
CA VAL A 478 -1.49 3.29 24.10
C VAL A 478 -0.68 2.12 24.65
N TYR A 479 -0.92 0.93 24.11
CA TYR A 479 -0.09 -0.24 24.35
C TYR A 479 0.94 -0.37 23.23
N ALA A 480 2.23 -0.29 23.58
CA ALA A 480 3.36 -0.42 22.67
C ALA A 480 4.40 -1.39 23.26
N PRO A 481 4.17 -2.72 23.13
CA PRO A 481 5.02 -3.75 23.71
C PRO A 481 6.43 -3.83 23.14
#